data_AF-A0A5K3EJN7-F1
#
_entry.id   AF-A0A5K3EJN7-F1
#
_cell.length_a   1.000
_cell.length_b   1.000
_cell.length_c   1.000
_cell.angle_alpha   90.00
_cell.angle_beta   90.00
_cell.angle_gamma   90.00
#
_symmetry.space_group_name_H-M   'P 1'
#
loop_
_entity.id
_entity.type
_entity.pdbx_description
1 polymer ?
#
loop_
_entity_poly.entity_id
_entity_poly.type
_entity_poly.pdbx_seq_one_letter_code
_entity_poly.pdbx_strand_id
1 'polypeptide(L)'
;NKPRSAWNTLWNSINHHAKLRQNYNLSVTKFCKWNDSIHHNGQGQYIIHLCYNGVLPHNPRLKPPTINEMKIRSNGRNISLTFEELAEIPDAEWLKKFDASVYDLYPQTISARDSIRRILLGLPLLEHPVYNPTLHYLQVPSKTCPPQTLQHTPGNLSNNASHDVVIIYKSAVYNFHARQHLRQLFNFSGSGLDVHVVFSVGLPKSSGGNVFQRDGFNVTLGGRSGKLYKEYKVYRKKIRRALDDEMI
;
A
#
# COMPACT_ATOMS: atom_id res chain seq x y z
N ASN A 1 -9.30 -13.21 13.35
CA ASN A 1 -9.15 -13.44 11.89
C ASN A 1 -7.90 -12.73 11.38
N LYS A 2 -6.72 -13.35 11.40
CA LYS A 2 -5.55 -12.79 10.71
C LYS A 2 -5.37 -13.45 9.33
N PRO A 3 -5.02 -12.67 8.29
CA PRO A 3 -4.64 -13.18 6.98
C PRO A 3 -3.20 -13.71 7.00
N ARG A 4 -2.88 -14.72 7.84
CA ARG A 4 -1.52 -15.28 8.06
C ARG A 4 -0.76 -15.62 6.77
N SER A 5 -1.48 -16.07 5.74
CA SER A 5 -0.89 -16.34 4.41
C SER A 5 -0.45 -15.08 3.65
N ALA A 6 -1.13 -13.95 3.83
CA ALA A 6 -0.78 -12.72 3.12
C ALA A 6 0.48 -12.04 3.69
N TRP A 7 0.78 -12.25 4.98
CA TRP A 7 1.92 -11.65 5.68
C TRP A 7 3.24 -12.36 5.32
N ASN A 8 3.29 -13.68 5.47
CA ASN A 8 4.49 -14.47 5.14
C ASN A 8 4.87 -14.36 3.66
N THR A 9 3.88 -14.34 2.77
CA THR A 9 4.14 -14.15 1.35
C THR A 9 4.56 -12.71 0.99
N LEU A 10 4.29 -11.71 1.84
CA LEU A 10 4.72 -10.32 1.56
C LEU A 10 6.18 -10.18 1.93
N TRP A 11 6.54 -10.80 3.05
CA TRP A 11 7.90 -10.86 3.55
C TRP A 11 8.85 -11.58 2.58
N ASN A 12 8.49 -12.79 2.16
CA ASN A 12 9.34 -13.57 1.25
C ASN A 12 9.53 -12.88 -0.12
N SER A 13 8.50 -12.18 -0.59
CA SER A 13 8.52 -11.34 -1.79
C SER A 13 9.54 -10.20 -1.70
N ILE A 14 9.46 -9.44 -0.60
CA ILE A 14 10.33 -8.28 -0.34
C ILE A 14 11.80 -8.73 -0.23
N ASN A 15 12.07 -9.83 0.47
CA ASN A 15 13.42 -10.36 0.62
C ASN A 15 14.01 -10.94 -0.67
N HIS A 16 13.19 -11.56 -1.53
CA HIS A 16 13.65 -12.02 -2.84
C HIS A 16 14.08 -10.84 -3.73
N HIS A 17 13.30 -9.76 -3.75
CA HIS A 17 13.63 -8.54 -4.48
C HIS A 17 14.88 -7.83 -3.93
N ALA A 18 15.05 -7.78 -2.60
CA ALA A 18 16.24 -7.21 -1.96
C ALA A 18 17.54 -7.91 -2.40
N LYS A 19 17.50 -9.24 -2.55
CA LYS A 19 18.65 -10.04 -3.01
C LYS A 19 18.98 -9.80 -4.49
N LEU A 20 17.99 -9.60 -5.36
CA LEU A 20 18.21 -9.40 -6.80
C LEU A 20 18.79 -8.02 -7.14
N ARG A 21 18.60 -7.00 -6.29
CA ARG A 21 19.05 -5.62 -6.54
C ARG A 21 20.50 -5.30 -6.16
N GLN A 22 21.25 -6.23 -5.54
CA GLN A 22 22.65 -6.00 -5.18
C GLN A 22 23.60 -5.88 -6.39
N ASN A 23 23.12 -6.08 -7.63
CA ASN A 23 23.94 -6.17 -8.85
C ASN A 23 23.76 -5.02 -9.88
N TYR A 24 23.34 -3.81 -9.49
CA TYR A 24 23.28 -2.68 -10.42
C TYR A 24 24.44 -1.69 -10.25
N ASN A 25 25.26 -1.57 -11.31
CA ASN A 25 26.33 -0.59 -11.45
C ASN A 25 25.80 0.85 -11.42
N LEU A 26 26.43 1.68 -10.59
CA LEU A 26 26.24 3.13 -10.50
C LEU A 26 26.83 3.79 -11.75
N SER A 27 26.01 4.05 -12.77
CA SER A 27 26.36 5.04 -13.80
C SER A 27 25.58 6.33 -13.57
N VAL A 28 26.30 7.43 -13.74
CA VAL A 28 25.98 8.84 -13.45
C VAL A 28 24.49 9.17 -13.62
N THR A 29 23.78 9.39 -12.50
CA THR A 29 22.36 9.73 -12.49
C THR A 29 22.15 11.24 -12.65
N LYS A 30 21.45 11.62 -13.72
CA LYS A 30 20.72 12.89 -13.81
C LYS A 30 19.93 13.08 -12.51
N PHE A 31 20.11 14.19 -11.81
CA PHE A 31 19.31 14.53 -10.62
C PHE A 31 17.83 14.57 -11.03
N CYS A 32 17.02 13.58 -10.60
CA CYS A 32 15.58 13.67 -10.77
C CYS A 32 14.94 14.29 -9.54
N LYS A 33 14.03 15.24 -9.77
CA LYS A 33 13.21 15.86 -8.75
C LYS A 33 11.99 14.98 -8.48
N TRP A 34 11.46 15.09 -7.27
CA TRP A 34 10.15 14.54 -6.95
C TRP A 34 9.16 15.01 -8.03
N ASN A 35 8.39 14.06 -8.58
CA ASN A 35 7.39 14.24 -9.63
C ASN A 35 7.85 14.23 -11.10
N ASP A 36 9.16 14.16 -11.37
CA ASP A 36 9.65 14.06 -12.77
C ASP A 36 9.14 12.81 -13.51
N SER A 37 8.67 11.81 -12.77
CA SER A 37 8.22 10.50 -13.28
C SER A 37 6.75 10.21 -13.00
N ILE A 38 5.92 11.26 -12.86
CA ILE A 38 4.47 11.13 -12.91
C ILE A 38 3.97 11.52 -14.30
N HIS A 39 3.52 10.53 -15.05
CA HIS A 39 2.93 10.74 -16.36
C HIS A 39 1.41 10.61 -16.27
N HIS A 40 0.68 11.50 -16.93
CA HIS A 40 -0.78 11.48 -16.99
C HIS A 40 -1.26 11.81 -18.41
N ASN A 41 -2.46 11.33 -18.75
CA ASN A 41 -3.06 11.54 -20.09
C ASN A 41 -4.32 12.43 -20.06
N GLY A 42 -4.54 13.18 -18.98
CA GLY A 42 -5.72 14.04 -18.80
C GLY A 42 -7.04 13.28 -18.55
N GLN A 43 -7.06 11.96 -18.70
CA GLN A 43 -8.24 11.10 -18.52
C GLN A 43 -8.28 10.42 -17.14
N GLY A 44 -7.58 10.98 -16.15
CA GLY A 44 -7.51 10.41 -14.80
C GLY A 44 -6.59 9.20 -14.67
N GLN A 45 -5.82 8.86 -15.72
CA GLN A 45 -4.81 7.79 -15.67
C GLN A 45 -3.46 8.37 -15.27
N TYR A 46 -2.78 7.68 -14.34
CA TYR A 46 -1.47 8.07 -13.85
C TYR A 46 -0.51 6.90 -13.87
N ILE A 47 0.69 7.13 -14.38
CA ILE A 47 1.83 6.24 -14.21
C ILE A 47 2.76 6.94 -13.23
N ILE A 48 2.89 6.37 -12.04
CA ILE A 48 3.71 6.92 -10.96
C ILE A 48 4.88 5.98 -10.76
N HIS A 49 6.07 6.47 -11.07
CA HIS A 49 7.31 5.88 -10.58
C HIS A 49 7.86 6.80 -9.49
N LEU A 50 8.33 6.27 -8.36
CA LEU A 50 8.96 7.12 -7.36
C LEU A 50 10.35 7.50 -7.86
N CYS A 51 10.55 8.76 -8.21
CA CYS A 51 11.90 9.28 -8.43
C CYS A 51 12.48 9.77 -7.12
N TYR A 52 13.66 9.29 -6.78
CA TYR A 52 14.35 9.65 -5.55
C TYR A 52 15.86 9.51 -5.72
N ASN A 53 16.60 10.31 -4.95
CA ASN A 53 18.04 10.16 -4.75
C ASN A 53 18.24 9.47 -3.41
N GLY A 54 19.04 8.40 -3.36
CA GLY A 54 19.44 7.73 -2.12
C GLY A 54 20.89 8.03 -1.80
N VAL A 55 21.23 8.20 -0.52
CA VAL A 55 22.62 8.42 -0.08
C VAL A 55 23.36 7.11 0.16
N LEU A 56 22.65 6.07 0.63
CA LEU A 56 23.23 4.76 0.93
C LEU A 56 22.45 3.64 0.25
N PRO A 57 23.12 2.64 -0.35
CA PRO A 57 22.46 1.39 -0.73
C PRO A 57 21.75 0.83 0.50
N HIS A 58 20.52 0.31 0.34
CA HIS A 58 19.82 -0.33 1.44
C HIS A 58 20.72 -1.42 2.03
N ASN A 59 21.09 -1.25 3.30
CA ASN A 59 21.94 -2.20 3.99
C ASN A 59 21.09 -2.98 5.01
N PRO A 60 20.46 -4.10 4.60
CA PRO A 60 19.65 -4.91 5.49
C PRO A 60 20.45 -5.58 6.63
N ARG A 61 21.78 -5.33 6.74
CA ARG A 61 22.65 -5.87 7.79
C ARG A 61 22.84 -4.96 9.00
N LEU A 62 22.28 -3.75 9.02
CA LEU A 62 22.10 -3.03 10.29
C LEU A 62 21.01 -3.76 11.07
N LYS A 63 21.30 -4.19 12.30
CA LYS A 63 20.47 -5.06 13.16
C LYS A 63 18.97 -4.83 12.86
N PRO A 64 18.23 -5.82 12.33
CA PRO A 64 16.82 -5.64 12.05
C PRO A 64 16.12 -5.22 13.33
N PRO A 65 15.11 -4.32 13.24
CA PRO A 65 14.36 -3.93 14.43
C PRO A 65 13.84 -5.20 15.12
N THR A 66 13.87 -5.20 16.45
CA THR A 66 13.37 -6.30 17.27
C THR A 66 12.40 -5.79 18.33
N ILE A 67 11.53 -6.66 18.82
CA ILE A 67 10.62 -6.38 19.93
C ILE A 67 10.74 -7.45 20.99
N ASN A 68 10.64 -7.05 22.25
CA ASN A 68 10.60 -8.02 23.34
C ASN A 68 9.29 -8.82 23.29
N GLU A 69 9.36 -10.15 23.32
CA GLU A 69 8.18 -11.04 23.23
C GLU A 69 7.16 -10.76 24.35
N MET A 70 7.61 -10.35 25.55
CA MET A 70 6.73 -10.00 26.67
C MET A 70 5.79 -8.83 26.35
N LYS A 71 6.12 -7.98 25.36
CA LYS A 71 5.28 -6.86 24.93
C LYS A 71 4.11 -7.28 24.02
N ILE A 72 4.14 -8.50 23.50
CA ILE A 72 3.19 -8.97 22.48
C ILE A 72 2.48 -10.27 22.86
N ARG A 73 2.98 -11.02 23.86
CA ARG A 73 2.45 -12.31 24.31
C ARG A 73 2.40 -12.39 25.84
N SER A 74 1.29 -12.88 26.40
CA SER A 74 1.10 -12.96 27.87
C SER A 74 2.08 -13.90 28.57
N ASN A 75 2.47 -14.99 27.90
CA ASN A 75 3.50 -15.93 28.35
C ASN A 75 4.82 -15.73 27.58
N GLY A 76 5.06 -14.50 27.12
CA GLY A 76 6.27 -14.16 26.35
C GLY A 76 7.53 -14.33 27.20
N ARG A 77 8.63 -14.72 26.56
CA ARG A 77 9.94 -14.79 27.19
C ARG A 77 10.63 -13.43 27.10
N ASN A 78 11.59 -13.17 27.98
CA ASN A 78 12.43 -11.97 27.89
C ASN A 78 13.48 -12.12 26.77
N ILE A 79 13.01 -12.26 25.54
CA ILE A 79 13.81 -12.38 24.32
C ILE A 79 13.34 -11.33 23.32
N SER A 80 14.26 -10.85 22.50
CA SER A 80 13.96 -9.91 21.42
C SER A 80 13.74 -10.69 20.13
N LEU A 81 12.57 -10.52 19.52
CA LEU A 81 12.16 -11.20 18.31
C LEU A 81 12.28 -10.29 17.10
N THR A 82 12.78 -10.82 15.99
CA THR A 82 12.70 -10.19 14.66
C THR A 82 11.31 -10.36 14.08
N PHE A 83 11.02 -9.67 12.97
CA PHE A 83 9.75 -9.80 12.26
C PHE A 83 9.46 -11.25 11.83
N GLU A 84 10.47 -11.99 11.38
CA GLU A 84 10.35 -13.39 10.97
C GLU A 84 9.92 -14.29 12.11
N GLU A 85 10.50 -14.07 13.29
CA GLU A 85 10.20 -14.88 14.48
C GLU A 85 8.78 -14.63 15.01
N LEU A 86 8.20 -13.45 14.74
CA LEU A 86 6.79 -13.18 15.07
C LEU A 86 5.81 -14.08 14.32
N ALA A 87 6.17 -14.55 13.12
CA ALA A 87 5.29 -15.39 12.30
C ALA A 87 5.03 -16.77 12.94
N GLU A 88 5.94 -17.20 13.82
CA GLU A 88 5.87 -18.46 14.55
C GLU A 88 4.93 -18.40 15.76
N ILE A 89 4.62 -17.21 16.29
CA ILE A 89 3.71 -17.05 17.42
C ILE A 89 2.26 -17.34 16.97
N PRO A 90 1.56 -18.32 17.58
CA PRO A 90 0.16 -18.59 17.26
C PRO A 90 -0.76 -17.41 17.57
N ASP A 91 -1.72 -17.11 16.69
CA ASP A 91 -2.65 -15.97 16.80
C ASP A 91 -3.35 -15.86 18.16
N ALA A 92 -3.69 -17.00 18.78
CA ALA A 92 -4.40 -17.06 20.06
C ALA A 92 -3.56 -16.57 21.25
N GLU A 93 -2.23 -16.50 21.07
CA GLU A 93 -1.29 -16.15 22.12
C GLU A 93 -0.90 -14.66 22.11
N TRP A 94 -1.30 -13.95 21.06
CA TRP A 94 -1.12 -12.50 20.99
C TRP A 94 -1.97 -11.80 22.05
N LEU A 95 -1.37 -10.82 22.74
CA LEU A 95 -2.11 -9.94 23.63
C LEU A 95 -3.19 -9.19 22.84
N LYS A 96 -4.37 -9.00 23.43
CA LYS A 96 -5.44 -8.19 22.81
C LYS A 96 -5.02 -6.71 22.66
N LYS A 97 -4.20 -6.22 23.60
CA LYS A 97 -3.56 -4.90 23.58
C LYS A 97 -2.05 -5.13 23.64
N PHE A 98 -1.41 -5.26 22.48
CA PHE A 98 0.04 -5.38 22.37
C PHE A 98 0.68 -4.01 22.09
N ASP A 99 1.99 -3.90 22.31
CA ASP A 99 2.77 -2.68 22.05
C ASP A 99 2.81 -2.37 20.54
N ALA A 100 2.40 -1.15 20.16
CA ALA A 100 2.32 -0.72 18.77
C ALA A 100 3.67 -0.67 18.05
N SER A 101 4.80 -0.66 18.77
CA SER A 101 6.14 -0.78 18.18
C SER A 101 6.33 -2.08 17.38
N VAL A 102 5.45 -3.07 17.54
CA VAL A 102 5.45 -4.25 16.66
C VAL A 102 5.26 -3.88 15.18
N TYR A 103 4.62 -2.76 14.88
CA TYR A 103 4.46 -2.27 13.51
C TYR A 103 5.74 -1.69 12.93
N ASP A 104 6.73 -1.34 13.77
CA ASP A 104 8.05 -0.88 13.32
C ASP A 104 8.92 -2.05 12.83
N LEU A 105 8.55 -3.29 13.20
CA LEU A 105 9.18 -4.53 12.71
C LEU A 105 8.72 -4.90 11.32
N TYR A 106 7.57 -4.38 10.90
CA TYR A 106 7.08 -4.60 9.56
C TYR A 106 8.19 -4.25 8.56
N PRO A 107 8.31 -4.91 7.40
CA PRO A 107 9.21 -4.46 6.33
C PRO A 107 8.77 -3.08 5.80
N GLN A 108 8.98 -2.04 6.59
CA GLN A 108 9.03 -0.66 6.20
C GLN A 108 10.51 -0.39 6.02
N THR A 109 10.93 -0.57 4.78
CA THR A 109 12.35 -0.60 4.42
C THR A 109 13.04 0.75 4.61
N ILE A 110 12.25 1.80 4.89
CA ILE A 110 12.63 3.14 5.30
C ILE A 110 11.49 3.77 6.12
N SER A 111 11.81 4.72 7.01
CA SER A 111 10.79 5.48 7.75
C SER A 111 9.90 6.28 6.80
N ALA A 112 8.61 5.95 6.72
CA ALA A 112 7.67 6.65 5.83
C ALA A 112 7.59 8.15 6.16
N ARG A 113 7.57 8.51 7.45
CA ARG A 113 7.50 9.91 7.90
C ARG A 113 8.73 10.70 7.46
N ASP A 114 9.93 10.16 7.71
CA ASP A 114 11.18 10.83 7.32
C ASP A 114 11.31 10.90 5.79
N SER A 115 10.95 9.81 5.11
CA SER A 115 11.01 9.73 3.64
C SER A 115 10.09 10.75 2.98
N ILE A 116 8.83 10.85 3.43
CA ILE A 116 7.88 11.85 2.93
C ILE A 116 8.42 13.25 3.20
N ARG A 117 8.90 13.53 4.42
CA ARG A 117 9.46 14.85 4.77
C ARG A 117 10.64 15.22 3.86
N ARG A 118 11.59 14.31 3.66
CA ARG A 118 12.77 14.53 2.80
C ARG A 118 12.37 14.78 1.35
N ILE A 119 11.47 13.96 0.81
CA ILE A 119 10.92 14.11 -0.53
C ILE A 119 10.29 15.50 -0.71
N LEU A 120 9.45 15.92 0.24
CA LEU A 120 8.79 17.24 0.20
C LEU A 120 9.79 18.40 0.29
N LEU A 121 10.94 18.20 0.96
CA LEU A 121 12.02 19.18 1.07
C LEU A 121 13.05 19.08 -0.06
N GLY A 122 12.88 18.19 -1.04
CA GLY A 122 13.85 17.96 -2.12
C GLY A 122 15.18 17.37 -1.64
N LEU A 123 15.20 16.75 -0.46
CA LEU A 123 16.38 16.12 0.13
C LEU A 123 16.48 14.64 -0.31
N PRO A 124 17.70 14.09 -0.42
CA PRO A 124 17.87 12.67 -0.71
C PRO A 124 17.35 11.81 0.46
N LEU A 125 16.80 10.64 0.11
CA LEU A 125 16.48 9.58 1.06
C LEU A 125 17.77 9.03 1.66
N LEU A 126 17.73 8.68 2.95
CA LEU A 126 18.89 8.10 3.62
C LEU A 126 19.25 6.73 3.02
N GLU A 127 18.24 5.94 2.67
CA GLU A 127 18.38 4.62 2.09
C GLU A 127 17.47 4.45 0.87
N HIS A 128 17.88 3.61 -0.08
CA HIS A 128 17.01 3.25 -1.19
C HIS A 128 15.87 2.33 -0.73
N PRO A 129 14.59 2.61 -1.05
CA PRO A 129 13.51 1.63 -0.92
C PRO A 129 13.88 0.29 -1.57
N VAL A 130 13.60 -0.82 -0.86
CA VAL A 130 13.80 -2.18 -1.38
C VAL A 130 12.91 -2.45 -2.59
N TYR A 131 11.73 -1.84 -2.60
CA TYR A 131 10.75 -1.97 -3.67
C TYR A 131 10.31 -0.59 -4.15
N ASN A 132 10.62 -0.29 -5.41
CA ASN A 132 10.15 0.91 -6.10
C ASN A 132 9.42 0.50 -7.39
N PRO A 133 8.17 0.04 -7.28
CA PRO A 133 7.40 -0.34 -8.44
C PRO A 133 6.96 0.90 -9.21
N THR A 134 6.83 0.75 -10.52
CA THR A 134 5.98 1.66 -11.29
C THR A 134 4.52 1.30 -11.03
N LEU A 135 3.77 2.24 -10.49
CA LEU A 135 2.36 2.11 -10.19
C LEU A 135 1.53 2.68 -11.34
N HIS A 136 0.58 1.88 -11.82
CA HIS A 136 -0.36 2.29 -12.85
C HIS A 136 -1.74 2.48 -12.23
N TYR A 137 -2.15 3.74 -12.09
CA TYR A 137 -3.50 4.11 -11.72
C TYR A 137 -4.32 4.28 -12.99
N LEU A 138 -5.29 3.39 -13.17
CA LEU A 138 -6.19 3.46 -14.32
C LEU A 138 -7.29 4.51 -14.17
N GLN A 139 -7.54 4.94 -12.93
CA GLN A 139 -8.47 6.00 -12.60
C GLN A 139 -8.16 6.51 -11.21
N VAL A 140 -8.05 7.81 -11.06
CA VAL A 140 -8.07 8.49 -9.77
C VAL A 140 -9.33 9.37 -9.68
N PRO A 141 -9.87 9.60 -8.48
CA PRO A 141 -10.99 10.51 -8.31
C PRO A 141 -10.66 11.91 -8.83
N SER A 142 -11.50 12.47 -9.70
CA SER A 142 -11.32 13.84 -10.22
C SER A 142 -11.80 14.92 -9.24
N LYS A 143 -12.71 14.55 -8.32
CA LYS A 143 -13.32 15.46 -7.34
C LYS A 143 -12.71 15.38 -5.95
N THR A 144 -11.92 14.33 -5.67
CA THR A 144 -11.30 14.12 -4.36
C THR A 144 -9.81 14.30 -4.46
N CYS A 145 -9.29 15.41 -3.93
CA CYS A 145 -7.88 15.78 -4.01
C CYS A 145 -7.32 15.64 -5.44
N PRO A 146 -7.88 16.37 -6.44
CA PRO A 146 -7.37 16.30 -7.80
C PRO A 146 -5.87 16.62 -7.82
N PRO A 147 -5.05 15.89 -8.60
CA PRO A 147 -3.64 16.19 -8.73
C PRO A 147 -3.48 17.63 -9.21
N GLN A 148 -2.97 18.50 -8.34
CA GLN A 148 -2.73 19.89 -8.72
C GLN A 148 -1.63 19.91 -9.78
N THR A 149 -1.78 20.78 -10.79
CA THR A 149 -0.67 21.16 -11.65
C THR A 149 0.45 21.69 -10.76
N LEU A 150 1.60 21.03 -10.80
CA LEU A 150 2.74 21.23 -9.89
C LEU A 150 3.46 22.58 -10.05
N GLN A 151 2.92 23.45 -10.89
CA GLN A 151 3.39 24.82 -11.08
C GLN A 151 2.98 25.75 -9.93
N HIS A 152 2.14 25.29 -9.00
CA HIS A 152 1.81 26.05 -7.82
C HIS A 152 2.86 25.82 -6.72
N THR A 153 3.55 26.90 -6.37
CA THR A 153 4.47 26.96 -5.24
C THR A 153 3.77 26.49 -3.97
N PRO A 154 4.40 25.64 -3.13
CA PRO A 154 3.82 25.24 -1.84
C PRO A 154 3.62 26.51 -1.01
N GLY A 155 2.38 26.98 -0.92
CA GLY A 155 2.03 28.28 -0.32
C GLY A 155 0.81 28.96 -0.97
N ASN A 156 0.51 28.69 -2.25
CA ASN A 156 -0.71 29.18 -2.91
C ASN A 156 -1.73 28.04 -3.07
N LEU A 157 -2.36 27.66 -1.95
CA LEU A 157 -3.42 26.65 -1.86
C LEU A 157 -4.80 27.21 -2.28
N SER A 158 -4.87 28.01 -3.35
CA SER A 158 -6.13 28.64 -3.79
C SER A 158 -7.06 27.73 -4.59
N ASN A 159 -6.79 26.43 -4.67
CA ASN A 159 -7.72 25.47 -5.27
C ASN A 159 -8.63 24.88 -4.17
N ASN A 160 -9.87 25.39 -4.15
CA ASN A 160 -10.99 25.12 -3.23
C ASN A 160 -11.52 23.67 -3.25
N ALA A 161 -10.65 22.66 -3.25
CA ALA A 161 -11.02 21.25 -3.06
C ALA A 161 -10.44 20.73 -1.72
N SER A 162 -10.54 21.54 -0.66
CA SER A 162 -10.19 21.11 0.69
C SER A 162 -11.37 20.35 1.27
N HIS A 163 -11.25 19.02 1.32
CA HIS A 163 -12.16 18.19 2.09
C HIS A 163 -11.75 18.20 3.56
N ASP A 164 -12.71 18.14 4.47
CA ASP A 164 -12.43 18.02 5.90
C ASP A 164 -11.80 16.66 6.22
N VAL A 165 -12.29 15.60 5.56
CA VAL A 165 -11.80 14.23 5.75
C VAL A 165 -11.84 13.45 4.44
N VAL A 166 -10.72 12.79 4.11
CA VAL A 166 -10.66 11.80 3.02
C VAL A 166 -10.42 10.41 3.60
N ILE A 167 -11.36 9.49 3.39
CA ILE A 167 -11.27 8.09 3.82
C ILE A 167 -10.85 7.23 2.63
N ILE A 168 -9.65 6.65 2.70
CA ILE A 168 -9.17 5.69 1.69
C ILE A 168 -9.45 4.26 2.17
N TYR A 169 -10.40 3.59 1.54
CA TYR A 169 -10.82 2.24 1.90
C TYR A 169 -10.29 1.19 0.92
N LYS A 170 -9.48 0.25 1.42
CA LYS A 170 -9.01 -0.90 0.62
C LYS A 170 -10.14 -1.90 0.41
N SER A 171 -10.56 -2.11 -0.84
CA SER A 171 -11.68 -2.99 -1.19
C SER A 171 -11.29 -4.05 -2.21
N ALA A 172 -11.90 -5.24 -2.10
CA ALA A 172 -11.74 -6.28 -3.10
C ALA A 172 -12.53 -5.93 -4.37
N VAL A 173 -12.04 -6.38 -5.52
CA VAL A 173 -12.65 -6.14 -6.84
C VAL A 173 -14.16 -6.39 -6.85
N TYR A 174 -14.59 -7.51 -6.27
CA TYR A 174 -15.98 -7.98 -6.32
C TYR A 174 -16.90 -7.44 -5.22
N ASN A 175 -16.40 -6.57 -4.32
CA ASN A 175 -17.17 -6.09 -3.16
C ASN A 175 -18.03 -4.85 -3.45
N PHE A 176 -18.76 -4.85 -4.57
CA PHE A 176 -19.60 -3.72 -5.00
C PHE A 176 -20.62 -3.30 -3.94
N HIS A 177 -21.38 -4.26 -3.39
CA HIS A 177 -22.39 -3.98 -2.35
C HIS A 177 -21.79 -3.32 -1.10
N ALA A 178 -20.62 -3.77 -0.66
CA ALA A 178 -19.96 -3.17 0.50
C ALA A 178 -19.50 -1.73 0.21
N ARG A 179 -19.00 -1.46 -1.01
CA ARG A 179 -18.64 -0.10 -1.42
C ARG A 179 -19.88 0.80 -1.48
N GLN A 180 -20.98 0.33 -2.07
CA GLN A 180 -22.23 1.08 -2.13
C GLN A 180 -22.76 1.41 -0.73
N HIS A 181 -22.77 0.44 0.18
CA HIS A 181 -23.21 0.67 1.55
C HIS A 181 -22.32 1.68 2.29
N LEU A 182 -21.00 1.62 2.10
CA LEU A 182 -20.08 2.61 2.69
C LEU A 182 -20.28 4.01 2.10
N ARG A 183 -20.55 4.14 0.78
CA ARG A 183 -20.91 5.43 0.18
C ARG A 183 -22.16 6.01 0.84
N GLN A 184 -23.19 5.20 1.05
CA GLN A 184 -24.43 5.63 1.71
C GLN A 184 -24.18 6.03 3.16
N LEU A 185 -23.39 5.24 3.90
CA LEU A 185 -23.06 5.51 5.29
C LEU A 185 -22.35 6.86 5.43
N PHE A 186 -21.32 7.13 4.62
CA PHE A 186 -20.54 8.36 4.72
C PHE A 186 -21.12 9.55 3.96
N ASN A 187 -22.26 9.39 3.30
CA ASN A 187 -23.01 10.49 2.70
C ASN A 187 -23.87 11.19 3.77
N PHE A 188 -23.23 11.64 4.85
CA PHE A 188 -23.91 12.35 5.93
C PHE A 188 -24.21 13.79 5.51
N SER A 189 -25.39 14.02 4.95
CA SER A 189 -25.93 15.36 4.79
C SER A 189 -26.25 15.94 6.18
N GLY A 190 -25.68 17.10 6.52
CA GLY A 190 -26.04 17.87 7.73
C GLY A 190 -25.06 17.87 8.90
N SER A 191 -23.92 17.18 8.82
CA SER A 191 -22.85 17.27 9.85
C SER A 191 -22.00 18.53 9.76
N GLY A 192 -22.09 19.26 8.64
CA GLY A 192 -21.20 20.36 8.29
C GLY A 192 -19.79 19.93 7.88
N LEU A 193 -19.51 18.62 7.83
CA LEU A 193 -18.22 18.06 7.39
C LEU A 193 -18.30 17.57 5.95
N ASP A 194 -17.34 17.99 5.12
CA ASP A 194 -17.11 17.48 3.79
C ASP A 194 -16.25 16.20 3.83
N VAL A 195 -16.92 15.05 3.85
CA VAL A 195 -16.28 13.72 3.93
C VAL A 195 -16.33 13.01 2.58
N HIS A 196 -15.16 12.71 2.03
CA HIS A 196 -15.02 11.97 0.78
C HIS A 196 -14.49 10.55 1.03
N VAL A 197 -15.15 9.55 0.44
CA VAL A 197 -14.70 8.15 0.49
C VAL A 197 -14.12 7.72 -0.84
N VAL A 198 -12.88 7.22 -0.83
CA VAL A 198 -12.17 6.71 -2.00
C VAL A 198 -11.91 5.23 -1.82
N PHE A 199 -12.24 4.42 -2.83
CA PHE A 199 -11.96 2.99 -2.79
C PHE A 199 -10.69 2.65 -3.56
N SER A 200 -9.70 2.09 -2.86
CA SER A 200 -8.52 1.50 -3.50
C SER A 200 -8.86 0.07 -3.96
N VAL A 201 -9.03 -0.11 -5.27
CA VAL A 201 -9.43 -1.39 -5.89
C VAL A 201 -8.39 -1.80 -6.92
N GLY A 202 -8.07 -3.10 -6.96
CA GLY A 202 -7.18 -3.67 -7.98
C GLY A 202 -7.91 -4.03 -9.29
N LEU A 203 -7.20 -4.72 -10.18
CA LEU A 203 -7.78 -5.25 -11.42
C LEU A 203 -8.33 -6.68 -11.23
N PRO A 204 -9.46 -7.03 -11.87
CA PRO A 204 -9.87 -8.42 -11.99
C PRO A 204 -8.82 -9.20 -12.78
N LYS A 205 -8.34 -10.30 -12.19
CA LYS A 205 -7.29 -11.13 -12.78
C LYS A 205 -7.74 -11.73 -14.11
N SER A 206 -6.78 -11.95 -15.01
CA SER A 206 -7.07 -12.47 -16.34
C SER A 206 -7.31 -13.97 -16.42
N SER A 207 -6.66 -14.71 -15.53
CA SER A 207 -6.68 -16.17 -15.48
C SER A 207 -6.33 -16.66 -14.08
N GLY A 208 -6.50 -17.96 -13.82
CA GLY A 208 -6.25 -18.56 -12.50
C GLY A 208 -7.38 -18.30 -11.50
N GLY A 209 -7.62 -19.30 -10.65
CA GLY A 209 -8.67 -19.26 -9.63
C GLY A 209 -8.33 -18.29 -8.49
N ASN A 210 -8.85 -18.58 -7.30
CA ASN A 210 -8.55 -17.83 -6.08
C ASN A 210 -7.12 -18.07 -5.56
N VAL A 211 -6.19 -18.52 -6.41
CA VAL A 211 -4.77 -18.73 -6.09
C VAL A 211 -3.95 -17.69 -6.85
N PHE A 212 -3.13 -16.97 -6.10
CA PHE A 212 -2.28 -15.88 -6.56
C PHE A 212 -0.84 -16.32 -6.43
N GLN A 213 -0.10 -16.27 -7.54
CA GLN A 213 1.34 -16.41 -7.50
C GLN A 213 1.92 -15.05 -7.14
N ARG A 214 2.64 -14.97 -6.02
CA ARG A 214 3.41 -13.80 -5.62
C ARG A 214 4.81 -14.24 -5.24
N ASP A 215 5.78 -13.83 -6.05
CA ASP A 215 7.21 -14.08 -5.83
C ASP A 215 7.54 -15.56 -5.60
N GLY A 216 6.97 -16.42 -6.44
CA GLY A 216 7.17 -17.88 -6.37
C GLY A 216 6.28 -18.59 -5.34
N PHE A 217 5.49 -17.87 -4.55
CA PHE A 217 4.56 -18.46 -3.58
C PHE A 217 3.11 -18.42 -4.05
N ASN A 218 2.43 -19.55 -3.87
CA ASN A 218 0.99 -19.66 -4.06
C ASN A 218 0.24 -19.14 -2.82
N VAL A 219 -0.50 -18.05 -2.98
CA VAL A 219 -1.42 -17.51 -1.97
C VAL A 219 -2.84 -17.82 -2.36
N THR A 220 -3.51 -18.67 -1.58
CA THR A 220 -4.93 -18.95 -1.78
C THR A 220 -5.78 -17.95 -0.99
N LEU A 221 -6.64 -17.23 -1.71
CA LEU A 221 -7.59 -16.29 -1.14
C LEU A 221 -8.81 -17.08 -0.63
N GLY A 222 -8.91 -17.20 0.69
CA GLY A 222 -9.95 -17.93 1.40
C GLY A 222 -11.15 -17.06 1.81
N GLY A 223 -12.07 -17.65 2.58
CA GLY A 223 -13.21 -16.97 3.19
C GLY A 223 -14.19 -16.34 2.19
N ARG A 224 -14.90 -15.29 2.63
CA ARG A 224 -15.93 -14.61 1.83
C ARG A 224 -15.39 -14.09 0.50
N SER A 225 -14.25 -13.42 0.52
CA SER A 225 -13.61 -12.86 -0.67
C SER A 225 -13.17 -13.95 -1.66
N GLY A 226 -12.72 -15.10 -1.16
CA GLY A 226 -12.35 -16.26 -1.98
C GLY A 226 -13.56 -16.91 -2.64
N LYS A 227 -14.68 -16.99 -1.91
CA LYS A 227 -15.96 -17.48 -2.44
C LYS A 227 -16.49 -16.57 -3.55
N LEU A 228 -16.55 -15.26 -3.29
CA LEU A 228 -16.97 -14.26 -4.27
C LEU A 228 -16.08 -14.33 -5.53
N TYR A 229 -14.75 -14.46 -5.37
CA TYR A 229 -13.85 -14.63 -6.52
C TYR A 229 -14.26 -15.82 -7.41
N LYS A 230 -14.54 -16.97 -6.82
CA LYS A 230 -14.93 -18.18 -7.56
C LYS A 230 -16.27 -17.99 -8.28
N GLU A 231 -17.25 -17.40 -7.61
CA GLU A 231 -18.59 -17.11 -8.17
C GLU A 231 -18.50 -16.14 -9.36
N TYR A 232 -17.67 -15.10 -9.24
CA TYR A 232 -17.55 -14.05 -10.26
C TYR A 232 -16.52 -14.33 -11.37
N LYS A 233 -15.76 -15.43 -11.30
CA LYS A 233 -14.79 -15.83 -12.34
C LYS A 233 -15.46 -15.99 -13.71
N VAL A 234 -16.69 -16.50 -13.74
CA VAL A 234 -17.49 -16.71 -14.96
C VAL A 234 -17.98 -15.38 -15.56
N TYR A 235 -18.06 -14.32 -14.74
CA TYR A 235 -18.66 -13.03 -15.10
C TYR A 235 -17.64 -11.92 -15.34
N ARG A 236 -16.40 -12.26 -15.71
CA ARG A 236 -15.29 -11.29 -15.80
C ARG A 236 -15.61 -10.04 -16.62
N LYS A 237 -16.23 -10.18 -17.80
CA LYS A 237 -16.63 -9.02 -18.63
C LYS A 237 -17.66 -8.15 -17.91
N LYS A 238 -18.60 -8.76 -17.19
CA LYS A 238 -19.61 -8.05 -16.38
C LYS A 238 -18.95 -7.33 -15.19
N ILE A 239 -17.97 -7.96 -14.53
CA ILE A 239 -17.23 -7.32 -13.44
C ILE A 239 -16.40 -6.14 -13.93
N ARG A 240 -15.74 -6.27 -15.08
CA ARG A 240 -14.99 -5.15 -15.66
C ARG A 240 -15.92 -3.98 -15.96
N ARG A 241 -17.05 -4.23 -16.64
CA ARG A 241 -18.08 -3.20 -16.88
C ARG A 241 -18.58 -2.58 -15.59
N ALA A 242 -18.94 -3.38 -14.58
CA ALA A 242 -19.41 -2.85 -13.31
C ALA A 242 -18.35 -1.98 -12.57
N LEU A 243 -17.05 -2.28 -12.74
CA LEU A 243 -15.99 -1.40 -12.24
C LEU A 243 -15.91 -0.11 -13.06
N ASP A 244 -15.97 -0.22 -14.38
CA ASP A 244 -15.95 0.95 -15.27
C ASP A 244 -17.18 1.86 -14.97
N ASP A 245 -18.35 1.28 -14.67
CA ASP A 245 -19.56 1.99 -14.25
C ASP A 245 -19.41 2.69 -12.88
N GLU A 246 -18.65 2.10 -11.94
CA GLU A 246 -18.35 2.72 -10.64
C GLU A 246 -17.28 3.82 -10.70
N MET A 247 -16.60 3.94 -11.85
CA MET A 247 -15.52 4.91 -12.08
C MET A 247 -16.03 6.24 -12.68
N ILE A 248 -17.29 6.28 -13.14
CA ILE A 248 -18.00 7.47 -13.63
C ILE A 248 -18.59 8.24 -12.44
#